data_AF-A0A7J5UYX2-F1
#
_entry.id   AF-A0A7J5UYX2-F1
#
_cell.length_a   1.000
_cell.length_b   1.000
_cell.length_c   1.000
_cell.angle_alpha   90.00
_cell.angle_beta   90.00
_cell.angle_gamma   90.00
#
_symmetry.space_group_name_H-M   'P 1'
#
loop_
_entity.id
_entity.type
_entity.pdbx_description
1 polymer ?
#
loop_
_entity_poly.entity_id
_entity_poly.type
_entity_poly.pdbx_seq_one_letter_code
_entity_poly.pdbx_strand_id
1 'polypeptide(L)' 'MIIKLSYQKGYGFVKEAESGKILRFDLQDLQGDLQILQWIEFSVIDLDPGKQATNIRLFPWKNMSGTY' A
#
# COMPACT_ATOMS: atom_id res chain seq x y z
N MET A 1 5.22 2.35 -0.26
CA MET A 1 4.72 3.73 -0.42
C MET A 1 3.73 3.81 -1.56
N ILE A 2 2.57 4.42 -1.35
CA ILE A 2 1.56 4.61 -2.41
C ILE A 2 2.06 5.64 -3.42
N ILE A 3 2.04 5.29 -4.69
CA ILE A 3 2.47 6.19 -5.78
C ILE A 3 1.32 6.66 -6.66
N LYS A 4 0.19 5.94 -6.65
CA LYS A 4 -0.99 6.29 -7.43
C LYS A 4 -2.25 5.65 -6.84
N LEU A 5 -3.34 6.42 -6.83
CA LEU A 5 -4.68 5.97 -6.47
C LEU A 5 -5.63 6.32 -7.61
N SER A 6 -6.49 5.37 -7.98
CA SER A 6 -7.49 5.57 -9.03
C SER A 6 -8.85 5.13 -8.52
N TYR A 7 -9.49 5.98 -7.70
CA TYR A 7 -10.79 5.70 -7.09
C TYR A 7 -11.87 5.32 -8.11
N GLN A 8 -11.91 6.01 -9.26
CA GLN A 8 -12.84 5.69 -10.35
C GLN A 8 -12.66 4.28 -10.93
N LYS A 9 -11.46 3.71 -10.82
CA LYS A 9 -11.14 2.38 -11.36
C LYS A 9 -11.00 1.32 -10.26
N GLY A 10 -11.18 1.68 -8.99
CA GLY A 10 -11.12 0.74 -7.88
C GLY A 10 -9.74 0.12 -7.61
N TYR A 11 -8.64 0.71 -8.09
CA TYR A 11 -7.29 0.22 -7.84
C TYR A 11 -6.27 1.31 -7.51
N GLY A 12 -5.15 0.91 -6.93
CA GLY A 12 -3.98 1.73 -6.67
C GLY A 12 -2.67 1.02 -7.00
N PHE A 13 -1.58 1.78 -6.92
CA PHE A 13 -0.23 1.25 -7.06
C PHE A 13 0.63 1.63 -5.86
N VAL A 14 1.37 0.65 -5.36
CA VAL A 14 2.34 0.80 -4.28
C VAL A 14 3.73 0.46 -4.81
N LYS A 15 4.72 1.24 -4.39
CA LYS A 15 6.13 0.94 -4.58
C LYS A 15 6.69 0.30 -3.31
N GLU A 16 7.25 -0.89 -3.44
CA GLU A 16 7.98 -1.57 -2.37
C GLU A 16 9.30 -0.84 -2.09
N ALA A 17 9.63 -0.62 -0.81
CA ALA A 17 10.80 0.15 -0.42
C ALA A 17 12.11 -0.61 -0.66
N GLU A 18 12.11 -1.91 -0.42
CA GLU A 18 13.31 -2.75 -0.49
C GLU A 18 13.70 -3.07 -1.94
N SER A 19 12.76 -3.55 -2.75
CA SER A 19 13.06 -3.94 -4.14
C SER A 19 12.79 -2.84 -5.18
N GLY A 20 12.08 -1.77 -4.80
CA GLY A 20 11.62 -0.75 -5.73
C GLY A 20 10.53 -1.20 -6.71
N LYS A 21 10.02 -2.43 -6.58
CA LYS A 21 8.96 -2.97 -7.45
C LYS A 21 7.65 -2.21 -7.27
N ILE A 22 6.91 -2.08 -8.37
CA ILE A 22 5.57 -1.48 -8.38
C ILE A 22 4.55 -2.61 -8.43
N LEU A 23 3.65 -2.61 -7.46
CA LEU A 23 2.59 -3.60 -7.32
C LEU A 23 1.23 -2.90 -7.40
N ARG A 24 0.29 -3.56 -8.07
CA ARG A 24 -1.11 -3.15 -8.06
C ARG A 24 -1.77 -3.67 -6.80
N PHE A 25 -2.70 -2.91 -6.24
CA PHE A 25 -3.65 -3.38 -5.24
C PHE A 25 -5.06 -2.89 -5.58
N ASP A 26 -6.08 -3.59 -5.11
CA ASP A 26 -7.47 -3.16 -5.27
C ASP A 26 -7.92 -2.35 -4.04
N LEU A 27 -8.72 -1.31 -4.28
CA LEU A 27 -9.25 -0.41 -3.24
C LEU A 27 -10.36 -1.08 -2.41
N GLN A 28 -10.87 -2.23 -2.84
CA GLN A 28 -11.93 -2.98 -2.14
C GLN A 28 -11.42 -3.68 -0.87
N ASP A 29 -10.14 -4.05 -0.83
CA ASP A 29 -9.52 -4.75 0.31
C ASP A 29 -9.17 -3.81 1.47
N LEU A 30 -9.69 -2.58 1.46
CA LEU A 30 -9.16 -1.47 2.24
C LEU A 30 -10.13 -0.96 3.30
N GLN A 31 -9.60 -0.88 4.52
CA GLN A 31 -10.27 -0.27 5.66
C GLN A 31 -9.69 1.13 5.92
N GLY A 32 -10.16 2.13 5.17
CA GLY A 32 -9.86 3.55 5.44
C GLY A 32 -9.42 4.35 4.21
N ASP A 33 -9.30 5.67 4.41
CA ASP A 33 -8.83 6.61 3.40
C ASP A 33 -7.31 6.53 3.22
N LEU A 34 -6.89 6.19 2.00
CA LEU A 34 -5.48 6.24 1.59
C LEU A 34 -5.13 7.58 0.96
N GLN A 35 -3.88 7.99 1.15
CA GLN A 35 -3.29 9.13 0.46
C GLN A 35 -2.09 8.72 -0.39
N ILE A 36 -1.86 9.46 -1.47
CA ILE A 36 -0.64 9.31 -2.28
C ILE A 36 0.56 9.71 -1.40
N LEU A 37 1.70 9.03 -1.57
CA LEU A 37 2.91 9.13 -0.74
C LEU A 37 2.79 8.57 0.68
N GLN A 38 1.64 8.00 1.04
CA GLN A 38 1.48 7.37 2.35
C GLN A 38 2.24 6.03 2.43
N TRP A 39 2.82 5.78 3.59
CA TRP A 39 3.46 4.52 3.92
C TRP A 39 2.42 3.53 4.41
N ILE A 40 2.47 2.33 3.84
CA ILE A 40 1.53 1.25 4.09
C ILE A 40 2.30 -0.06 4.23
N GLU A 41 1.77 -0.93 5.07
CA GLU A 41 2.11 -2.35 5.12
C GLU A 41 1.20 -3.12 4.17
N PHE A 42 1.77 -4.11 3.48
CA PHE A 42 1.03 -4.97 2.57
C PHE A 42 1.72 -6.33 2.47
N SER A 43 0.96 -7.33 2.07
CA SER A 43 1.48 -8.65 1.68
C SER A 43 1.52 -8.74 0.17
N VAL A 44 2.48 -9.46 -0.38
CA VAL A 44 2.57 -9.73 -1.82
C VAL A 44 2.11 -11.15 -2.06
N ILE A 45 1.15 -11.31 -2.98
CA ILE A 45 0.76 -12.62 -3.49
C ILE A 45 1.17 -12.72 -4.97
N ASP A 46 1.66 -13.89 -5.35
CA ASP A 46 1.87 -14.25 -6.74
C ASP A 46 0.51 -14.63 -7.35
N LEU A 47 0.10 -13.89 -8.38
CA LEU A 47 -1.05 -14.21 -9.20
C LEU A 47 -0.54 -14.79 -10.51
N ASP A 48 -1.23 -15.76 -11.11
CA ASP A 48 -0.88 -16.18 -12.47
C ASP A 48 -1.81 -15.44 -13.46
N PRO A 49 -1.32 -14.47 -14.25
CA PRO A 49 0.04 -13.90 -14.29
C PRO A 49 0.23 -12.64 -13.41
N GLY A 50 1.40 -12.51 -12.77
CA GLY A 50 1.84 -11.30 -12.06
C GLY A 50 2.00 -11.40 -10.54
N LYS A 51 2.05 -10.24 -9.88
CA LYS A 51 2.10 -10.11 -8.43
C LYS A 51 1.17 -8.99 -8.01
N GLN A 52 0.45 -9.18 -6.91
CA GLN A 52 -0.51 -8.22 -6.38
C GLN A 52 -0.25 -7.97 -4.90
N ALA A 53 -0.39 -6.72 -4.49
CA ALA A 53 -0.36 -6.33 -3.09
C ALA A 53 -1.76 -6.49 -2.48
N THR A 54 -1.84 -7.17 -1.34
CA THR A 54 -3.06 -7.46 -0.59
C THR A 54 -2.88 -7.16 0.90
N ASN A 55 -3.97 -7.23 1.68
CA ASN A 55 -3.96 -6.95 3.11
C ASN A 55 -3.32 -5.58 3.42
N ILE A 56 -3.76 -4.56 2.68
CA ILE A 56 -3.21 -3.20 2.77
C ILE A 56 -3.61 -2.60 4.12
N ARG A 57 -2.61 -2.17 4.89
CA ARG A 57 -2.79 -1.52 6.18
C ARG A 57 -2.00 -0.24 6.22
N LEU A 58 -2.57 0.80 6.84
CA LEU A 58 -1.83 2.00 7.15
C LEU A 58 -0.66 1.64 8.05
N PHE A 59 0.55 2.01 7.62
CA PHE A 59 1.71 1.84 8.50
C PHE A 59 1.44 2.72 9.71
N PRO A 60 1.34 2.16 10.94
CA PRO A 60 1.11 2.97 12.10
C PRO A 60 2.24 3.98 12.18
N TRP A 61 1.91 5.27 12.23
CA TRP A 61 2.87 6.30 12.59
C TRP A 61 3.25 5.99 14.03
N LYS A 62 4.27 5.14 14.22
CA LYS A 62 4.72 4.75 15.54
C LYS A 62 5.17 6.03 16.19
N ASN A 63 4.38 6.48 17.17
CA ASN A 63 4.65 7.63 17.99
C ASN A 63 6.13 7.58 18.40
N MET A 64 6.98 8.39 17.77
CA MET A 64 8.25 8.79 18.35
C MET A 64 7.93 9.74 19.50
N SER A 65 7.19 9.25 20.51
CA SER A 65 7.18 9.82 21.84
C SER A 65 8.49 9.39 22.48
N GLY A 66 9.59 9.92 21.95
CA GLY A 66 10.81 10.05 22.73
C GLY A 66 10.45 10.96 23.89
N THR A 67 10.34 10.39 25.07
CA THR A 67 10.41 11.14 26.33
C THR A 67 11.72 11.93 26.30
N TYR A 68 11.61 13.24 26.17
CA TYR A 68 12.67 14.20 26.45
C TYR A 68 12.97 14.21 27.95
#